data_AF-A0A1H2W713-F1
#
_entry.id   AF-A0A1H2W713-F1
#
_cell.length_a   1.000
_cell.length_b   1.000
_cell.length_c   1.000
_cell.angle_alpha   90.00
_cell.angle_beta   90.00
_cell.angle_gamma   90.00
#
_symmetry.space_group_name_H-M   'P 1'
#
loop_
_entity.id
_entity.type
_entity.pdbx_description
1 polymer ?
#
loop_
_entity_poly.entity_id
_entity_poly.type
_entity_poly.pdbx_seq_one_letter_code
_entity_poly.pdbx_strand_id
1 'polypeptide(L)'
;MDLFDNDEQLHIKGISIDWDKISSCSYLRGIQSISGMNHLEFHKPITFFVGENGSGKSTLLEAIAVAYGFNAEGGTKNYSFSTYDSHSELYEAMRLSRGIHKPGWGYFLRAESFYNVASAEEEYSREWGAPPSMRYHAKSHG
;
A
#
# COMPACT_ATOMS: atom_id res chain seq x y z
N MET A 1 -11.53 26.50 15.09
CA MET A 1 -10.59 25.92 16.08
C MET A 1 -11.06 24.50 16.28
N ASP A 2 -10.58 23.58 15.45
CA ASP A 2 -10.99 22.18 15.51
C ASP A 2 -10.19 21.50 16.63
N LEU A 3 -10.89 21.27 17.76
CA LEU A 3 -10.37 20.77 19.03
C LEU A 3 -10.42 19.23 19.15
N PHE A 4 -10.40 18.52 18.02
CA PHE A 4 -10.13 17.10 18.03
C PHE A 4 -8.77 16.89 17.42
N ASP A 5 -7.82 16.55 18.27
CA ASP A 5 -6.47 16.16 17.90
C ASP A 5 -6.59 14.96 16.94
N ASN A 6 -6.48 15.21 15.62
CA ASN A 6 -6.49 14.15 14.60
C ASN A 6 -5.35 13.15 14.81
N ASP A 7 -4.39 13.50 15.66
CA ASP A 7 -3.18 12.75 15.95
C ASP A 7 -3.45 11.40 16.64
N GLU A 8 -4.61 11.24 17.30
CA GLU A 8 -5.03 9.96 17.90
C GLU A 8 -5.61 8.96 16.89
N GLN A 9 -6.12 9.41 15.72
CA GLN A 9 -6.77 8.52 14.75
C GLN A 9 -5.86 8.06 13.61
N LEU A 10 -4.77 8.77 13.33
CA LEU A 10 -3.91 8.47 12.18
C LEU A 10 -2.94 7.32 12.48
N HIS A 11 -3.10 6.19 11.80
CA HIS A 11 -2.12 5.08 11.88
C HIS A 11 -0.80 5.37 11.16
N ILE A 12 -0.84 6.24 10.14
CA ILE A 12 0.32 6.77 9.42
C ILE A 12 0.17 8.29 9.45
N LYS A 13 1.14 8.98 10.05
CA LYS A 13 1.16 10.46 10.15
C LYS A 13 1.88 11.10 8.97
N GLY A 14 2.81 10.38 8.34
CA GLY A 14 3.53 10.88 7.19
C GLY A 14 4.57 9.91 6.69
N ILE A 15 5.24 10.29 5.62
CA ILE A 15 6.36 9.59 5.01
C ILE A 15 7.49 10.56 4.75
N SER A 16 8.72 10.09 4.88
CA SER A 16 9.92 10.81 4.45
C SER A 16 10.75 9.92 3.54
N ILE A 17 11.39 10.50 2.52
CA ILE A 17 12.23 9.78 1.55
C ILE A 17 13.68 10.20 1.75
N ASP A 18 14.53 9.22 2.00
CA ASP A 18 15.97 9.36 2.10
C ASP A 18 16.60 9.17 0.70
N TRP A 19 16.70 10.27 -0.05
CA TRP A 19 17.20 10.24 -1.43
C TRP A 19 18.67 9.82 -1.55
N ASP A 20 19.46 9.86 -0.47
CA ASP A 20 20.85 9.41 -0.49
C ASP A 20 20.94 7.88 -0.66
N LYS A 21 19.86 7.16 -0.33
CA LYS A 21 19.75 5.71 -0.57
C LYS A 21 19.34 5.35 -1.98
N ILE A 22 18.88 6.31 -2.78
CA ILE A 22 18.40 6.09 -4.14
C ILE A 22 19.49 6.53 -5.12
N SER A 23 19.89 5.63 -6.02
CA SER A 23 20.86 5.92 -7.07
C SER A 23 20.50 7.19 -7.85
N SER A 24 21.50 8.01 -8.19
CA SER A 24 21.33 9.21 -9.03
C SER A 24 20.74 8.89 -10.40
N CYS A 25 20.93 7.66 -10.89
CA CYS A 25 20.42 7.18 -12.17
C CYS A 25 19.11 6.40 -12.05
N SER A 26 18.51 6.32 -10.86
CA SER A 26 17.23 5.62 -10.63
C SER A 26 16.10 6.25 -11.43
N TYR A 27 15.22 5.40 -11.99
CA TYR A 27 13.99 5.83 -12.66
C TYR A 27 13.07 6.63 -11.72
N LEU A 28 13.16 6.42 -10.40
CA LEU A 28 12.35 7.15 -9.40
C LEU A 28 12.59 8.65 -9.44
N ARG A 29 13.81 9.06 -9.81
CA ARG A 29 14.16 10.47 -9.98
C ARG A 29 13.54 11.08 -11.25
N GLY A 30 13.04 10.26 -12.16
CA GLY A 30 12.25 10.69 -13.33
C GLY A 30 10.75 10.78 -13.07
N ILE A 31 10.24 10.21 -11.97
CA ILE A 31 8.81 10.27 -11.64
C ILE A 31 8.49 11.63 -11.04
N GLN A 32 7.79 12.47 -11.81
CA GLN A 32 7.55 13.88 -11.44
C GLN A 32 6.91 14.08 -10.06
N SER A 33 5.97 13.23 -9.65
CA SER A 33 5.33 13.38 -8.34
C SER A 33 6.19 12.92 -7.16
N ILE A 34 7.27 12.18 -7.41
CA ILE A 34 8.11 11.58 -6.37
C ILE A 34 9.46 12.29 -6.30
N SER A 35 10.11 12.58 -7.42
CA SER A 35 11.53 12.98 -7.48
C SER A 35 11.95 14.22 -6.67
N GLY A 36 11.00 15.11 -6.35
CA GLY A 36 11.23 16.27 -5.49
C GLY A 36 10.61 16.15 -4.09
N MET A 37 9.96 15.04 -3.77
CA MET A 37 9.29 14.82 -2.50
C MET A 37 10.30 14.32 -1.45
N ASN A 38 10.58 15.13 -0.44
CA ASN A 38 11.36 14.69 0.74
C ASN A 38 10.46 14.20 1.87
N HIS A 39 9.27 14.78 1.99
CA HIS A 39 8.34 14.53 3.09
C HIS A 39 6.90 14.78 2.63
N LEU A 40 5.97 13.97 3.16
CA LEU A 40 4.53 14.11 2.97
C LEU A 40 3.82 13.79 4.28
N GLU A 41 2.96 14.70 4.74
CA GLU A 41 2.18 14.55 5.96
C GLU A 41 0.72 14.22 5.66
N PHE A 42 0.17 13.26 6.38
CA PHE A 42 -1.23 12.92 6.33
C PHE A 42 -1.98 13.67 7.42
N HIS A 43 -3.08 14.30 7.03
CA HIS A 43 -3.87 15.15 7.92
C HIS A 43 -5.27 14.56 8.17
N LYS A 44 -5.63 13.51 7.42
CA LYS A 44 -6.94 12.87 7.42
C LYS A 44 -6.80 11.35 7.29
N PRO A 45 -7.65 10.55 7.97
CA PRO A 45 -7.60 9.09 7.89
C PRO A 45 -7.81 8.53 6.48
N ILE A 46 -8.53 9.29 5.63
CA ILE A 46 -8.75 8.98 4.22
C ILE A 46 -8.01 10.02 3.39
N THR A 47 -7.10 9.55 2.53
CA THR A 47 -6.31 10.39 1.63
C THR A 47 -6.41 9.85 0.21
N PHE A 48 -6.67 10.73 -0.74
CA PHE A 48 -6.77 10.40 -2.16
C PHE A 48 -5.55 10.93 -2.90
N PHE A 49 -4.90 10.08 -3.70
CA PHE A 49 -3.87 10.49 -4.65
C PHE A 49 -4.46 10.55 -6.05
N VAL A 50 -4.41 11.71 -6.68
CA VAL A 50 -5.00 11.95 -8.02
C VAL A 50 -3.92 12.48 -8.95
N GLY A 51 -3.95 12.07 -10.21
CA GLY A 51 -2.96 12.43 -11.23
C GLY A 51 -3.00 11.51 -12.44
N GLU A 52 -2.29 11.87 -13.50
CA GLU A 52 -2.27 11.14 -14.78
C GLU A 52 -1.65 9.74 -14.67
N ASN A 53 -1.95 8.86 -15.62
CA ASN A 53 -1.30 7.56 -15.70
C ASN A 53 0.22 7.72 -15.88
N GLY A 54 1.01 6.95 -15.13
CA GLY A 54 2.47 7.10 -15.09
C GLY A 54 2.97 8.19 -14.13
N SER A 55 2.10 8.96 -13.47
CA SER A 55 2.55 10.04 -12.57
C SER A 55 3.27 9.55 -11.30
N GLY A 56 3.21 8.26 -10.96
CA GLY A 56 3.85 7.69 -9.76
C GLY A 56 2.92 7.27 -8.62
N LYS A 57 1.59 7.40 -8.77
CA LYS A 57 0.61 7.09 -7.71
C LYS A 57 0.73 5.66 -7.16
N SER A 58 0.74 4.66 -8.06
CA SER A 58 0.85 3.26 -7.67
C SER A 58 2.19 2.97 -7.00
N THR A 59 3.28 3.53 -7.52
CA THR A 59 4.63 3.43 -6.95
C THR A 59 4.68 3.98 -5.51
N LEU A 60 4.08 5.14 -5.28
CA LEU A 60 4.01 5.74 -3.95
C LEU A 60 3.18 4.89 -2.99
N LEU A 61 2.00 4.43 -3.42
CA LEU A 61 1.11 3.60 -2.60
C LEU A 61 1.75 2.24 -2.26
N GLU A 62 2.40 1.61 -3.22
CA GLU A 62 3.16 0.37 -3.03
C GLU A 62 4.29 0.58 -2.01
N ALA A 63 5.09 1.63 -2.17
CA ALA A 63 6.18 1.91 -1.23
C ALA A 63 5.68 2.17 0.20
N ILE A 64 4.56 2.89 0.36
CA ILE A 64 3.91 3.09 1.68
C ILE A 64 3.46 1.74 2.25
N ALA A 65 2.80 0.91 1.46
CA ALA A 65 2.27 -0.39 1.91
C ALA A 65 3.40 -1.34 2.35
N VAL A 66 4.45 -1.45 1.53
CA VAL A 66 5.62 -2.30 1.82
C VAL A 66 6.38 -1.78 3.04
N ALA A 67 6.64 -0.48 3.13
CA ALA A 67 7.26 0.13 4.32
C ALA A 67 6.39 -0.05 5.59
N TYR A 68 5.07 -0.22 5.44
CA TYR A 68 4.17 -0.51 6.56
C TYR A 68 4.20 -1.99 6.99
N GLY A 69 4.74 -2.86 6.15
CA GLY A 69 4.87 -4.30 6.35
C GLY A 69 3.82 -5.15 5.61
N PHE A 70 3.18 -4.62 4.57
CA PHE A 70 2.33 -5.41 3.67
C PHE A 70 3.16 -6.04 2.55
N ASN A 71 2.60 -7.07 1.91
CA ASN A 71 3.13 -7.61 0.67
C ASN A 71 2.82 -6.62 -0.49
N ALA A 72 3.77 -6.37 -1.38
CA ALA A 72 3.62 -5.48 -2.52
C ALA A 72 2.56 -5.95 -3.54
N GLU A 73 2.30 -7.26 -3.61
CA GLU A 73 1.24 -7.86 -4.43
C GLU A 73 -0.17 -7.59 -3.86
N GLY A 74 -0.25 -7.07 -2.64
CA GLY A 74 -1.48 -6.87 -1.89
C GLY A 74 -1.75 -7.96 -0.86
N GLY A 75 -2.80 -7.76 -0.06
CA GLY A 75 -3.22 -8.70 0.97
C GLY A 75 -2.99 -8.23 2.40
N THR A 76 -3.10 -9.17 3.35
CA THR A 76 -2.84 -8.91 4.77
C THR A 76 -1.35 -9.07 5.10
N LYS A 77 -0.93 -8.63 6.30
CA LYS A 77 0.46 -8.73 6.77
C LYS A 77 0.96 -10.15 7.04
N ASN A 78 0.05 -11.13 7.14
CA ASN A 78 0.38 -12.50 7.57
C ASN A 78 0.95 -13.37 6.45
N TYR A 79 1.16 -12.82 5.25
CA TYR A 79 1.71 -13.54 4.12
C TYR A 79 3.11 -13.00 3.79
N SER A 80 4.13 -13.61 4.38
CA SER A 80 5.52 -13.39 4.00
C SER A 80 5.91 -14.43 2.97
N PHE A 81 6.01 -14.06 1.69
CA PHE A 81 6.84 -14.83 0.79
C PHE A 81 7.65 -13.92 -0.13
N SER A 82 8.91 -14.32 -0.18
CA SER A 82 10.03 -13.89 -0.99
C SER A 82 9.71 -13.90 -2.48
N THR A 83 9.45 -12.73 -3.03
CA THR A 83 9.70 -12.45 -4.45
C THR A 83 10.69 -11.31 -4.50
N TYR A 84 11.97 -11.66 -4.38
CA TYR A 84 13.06 -10.76 -4.75
C TYR A 84 13.00 -10.65 -6.27
N ASP A 85 12.36 -9.60 -6.83
CA ASP A 85 12.83 -8.96 -8.08
C ASP A 85 11.96 -7.86 -8.74
N SER A 86 10.81 -7.43 -8.22
CA SER A 86 9.95 -6.48 -8.98
C SER A 86 9.38 -5.27 -8.23
N HIS A 87 9.74 -5.06 -6.97
CA HIS A 87 9.20 -3.95 -6.18
C HIS A 87 10.06 -2.69 -6.28
N SER A 88 9.43 -1.52 -6.13
CA SER A 88 10.13 -0.24 -6.20
C SER A 88 11.16 -0.09 -5.08
N GLU A 89 12.43 0.23 -5.39
CA GLU A 89 13.47 0.57 -4.39
C GLU A 89 13.09 1.76 -3.47
N LEU A 90 12.02 2.49 -3.81
CA LEU A 90 11.49 3.59 -3.02
C LEU A 90 11.14 3.20 -1.59
N TYR A 91 10.68 1.96 -1.34
CA TYR A 91 10.30 1.54 0.02
C TYR A 91 11.52 1.47 0.96
N GLU A 92 12.72 1.17 0.44
CA GLU A 92 13.96 1.06 1.24
C GLU A 92 14.48 2.44 1.68
N ALA A 93 14.23 3.44 0.85
CA ALA A 93 14.50 4.84 1.12
C ALA A 93 13.40 5.51 1.96
N MET A 94 12.21 4.91 2.03
CA MET A 94 11.06 5.48 2.73
C MET A 94 11.08 5.17 4.22
N ARG A 95 10.79 6.18 5.03
CA ARG A 95 10.49 6.02 6.46
C ARG A 95 9.07 6.48 6.74
N LEU A 96 8.32 5.68 7.49
CA LEU A 96 6.96 6.03 7.90
C LEU A 96 6.98 6.66 9.30
N SER A 97 6.37 7.83 9.41
CA SER A 97 5.94 8.37 10.71
C SER A 97 4.62 7.72 11.09
N ARG A 98 4.58 7.00 12.21
CA ARG A 98 3.43 6.21 12.65
C ARG A 98 2.66 6.90 13.78
N GLY A 99 1.36 6.64 13.84
CA GLY A 99 0.51 7.01 14.96
C GLY A 99 0.89 6.32 16.27
N ILE A 100 0.32 6.82 17.38
CA ILE A 100 0.44 6.19 18.69
C ILE A 100 -0.22 4.80 18.69
N HIS A 101 -1.38 4.67 18.02
CA HIS A 101 -2.14 3.43 17.95
C HIS A 101 -1.75 2.58 16.73
N LYS A 102 -1.18 1.41 17.02
CA LYS A 102 -0.92 0.38 16.00
C LYS A 102 -2.21 -0.40 15.73
N PRO A 103 -2.73 -0.43 14.49
CA PRO A 103 -3.92 -1.20 14.17
C PRO A 103 -3.63 -2.71 14.29
N GLY A 104 -4.57 -3.46 14.85
CA GLY A 104 -4.46 -4.91 14.99
C GLY A 104 -4.56 -5.67 13.66
N TRP A 105 -5.16 -5.05 12.64
CA TRP A 105 -5.34 -5.63 11.31
C TRP A 105 -5.26 -4.54 10.24
N GLY A 106 -4.93 -4.93 9.01
CA GLY A 106 -5.00 -4.06 7.84
C GLY A 106 -4.85 -4.85 6.54
N TYR A 107 -5.08 -4.17 5.42
CA TYR A 107 -5.05 -4.78 4.09
C TYR A 107 -4.53 -3.79 3.05
N PHE A 108 -3.68 -4.25 2.13
CA PHE A 108 -3.29 -3.50 0.94
C PHE A 108 -4.07 -4.01 -0.26
N LEU A 109 -4.99 -3.20 -0.77
CA LEU A 109 -5.83 -3.56 -1.90
C LEU A 109 -5.20 -3.07 -3.21
N ARG A 110 -5.07 -3.98 -4.17
CA ARG A 110 -4.55 -3.70 -5.51
C ARG A 110 -5.62 -4.09 -6.53
N ALA A 111 -5.97 -3.18 -7.43
CA ALA A 111 -7.02 -3.43 -8.43
C ALA A 111 -6.61 -4.51 -9.45
N GLU A 112 -5.35 -4.55 -9.83
CA GLU A 112 -4.81 -5.59 -10.74
C GLU A 112 -4.75 -6.99 -10.09
N SER A 113 -4.54 -7.05 -8.76
CA SER A 113 -4.58 -8.32 -7.99
C SER A 113 -5.99 -8.70 -7.54
N PHE A 114 -7.01 -7.88 -7.84
CA PHE A 114 -8.39 -8.17 -7.45
C PHE A 114 -8.93 -9.46 -8.08
N TYR A 115 -8.33 -9.91 -9.18
CA TYR A 115 -8.60 -11.23 -9.77
C TYR A 115 -7.98 -12.40 -8.98
N ASN A 116 -6.87 -12.21 -8.27
CA ASN A 116 -6.17 -13.30 -7.58
C ASN A 116 -6.78 -13.59 -6.20
N VAL A 117 -7.10 -12.52 -5.45
CA VAL A 117 -8.18 -12.55 -4.42
C VAL A 117 -9.47 -12.87 -5.16
N ALA A 118 -10.61 -13.20 -4.59
CA ALA A 118 -11.74 -13.75 -5.36
C ALA A 118 -11.43 -15.13 -6.01
N SER A 119 -10.30 -15.37 -6.69
CA SER A 119 -9.94 -16.70 -7.25
C SER A 119 -9.51 -17.60 -6.12
N ALA A 120 -8.65 -17.07 -5.25
CA ALA A 120 -8.30 -17.72 -4.00
C ALA A 120 -9.53 -17.93 -3.09
N GLU A 121 -10.54 -17.03 -3.10
CA GLU A 121 -11.76 -17.22 -2.30
C GLU A 121 -12.60 -18.41 -2.80
N GLU A 122 -12.70 -18.56 -4.12
CA GLU A 122 -13.31 -19.75 -4.70
C GLU A 122 -12.52 -21.03 -4.40
N GLU A 123 -11.20 -20.98 -4.45
CA GLU A 123 -10.34 -22.13 -4.16
C GLU A 123 -10.41 -22.54 -2.68
N TYR A 124 -10.32 -21.59 -1.74
CA TYR A 124 -10.49 -21.85 -0.30
C TYR A 124 -11.88 -22.41 0.01
N SER A 125 -12.94 -21.97 -0.67
CA SER A 125 -14.29 -22.52 -0.46
C SER A 125 -14.46 -23.97 -0.91
N ARG A 126 -13.50 -24.52 -1.67
CA ARG A 126 -13.48 -25.94 -2.09
C ARG A 126 -12.75 -26.84 -1.09
N GLU A 127 -12.07 -26.28 -0.09
CA GLU A 127 -11.46 -27.05 0.99
C GLU A 127 -12.52 -27.61 1.95
N TRP A 128 -12.29 -28.84 2.43
CA TRP A 128 -13.24 -29.54 3.29
C TRP A 128 -13.41 -28.82 4.63
N GLY A 129 -14.58 -28.22 4.86
CA GLY A 129 -14.93 -27.49 6.09
C GLY A 129 -14.81 -25.97 6.00
N ALA A 130 -14.46 -25.41 4.83
CA ALA A 130 -14.43 -23.96 4.61
C ALA A 130 -15.84 -23.36 4.43
N PRO A 131 -16.04 -22.06 4.75
CA PRO A 131 -17.28 -21.35 4.43
C PRO A 131 -17.60 -21.37 2.93
N PRO A 132 -18.88 -21.39 2.52
CA PRO A 132 -19.26 -21.33 1.11
C PRO A 132 -18.74 -20.05 0.45
N SER A 133 -18.28 -20.13 -0.80
CA SER A 133 -17.78 -18.95 -1.51
C SER A 133 -18.88 -17.89 -1.66
N MET A 134 -18.53 -16.65 -1.38
CA MET A 134 -19.42 -15.50 -1.59
C MET A 134 -19.44 -15.00 -3.04
N ARG A 135 -18.70 -15.67 -3.94
CA ARG A 135 -18.67 -15.46 -5.40
C ARG A 135 -18.40 -14.01 -5.77
N TYR A 136 -17.41 -13.40 -5.12
CA TYR A 136 -17.02 -12.02 -5.41
C TYR A 136 -16.56 -11.81 -6.85
N HIS A 137 -16.00 -12.85 -7.47
CA HIS A 137 -15.66 -12.87 -8.89
C HIS A 137 -16.83 -12.58 -9.82
N ALA A 138 -17.94 -13.29 -9.62
CA ALA A 138 -19.14 -13.11 -10.43
C ALA A 138 -19.79 -11.74 -10.22
N LYS A 139 -19.46 -11.04 -9.13
CA LYS A 139 -19.96 -9.69 -8.82
C LYS A 139 -19.04 -8.57 -9.34
N SER A 140 -17.81 -8.89 -9.71
CA SER A 140 -16.84 -7.94 -10.29
C SER A 140 -17.06 -7.72 -11.78
N HIS A 141 -17.66 -8.70 -12.45
CA HIS A 141 -18.13 -8.58 -13.81
C HIS A 141 -19.59 -8.13 -13.74
N GLY A 142 -19.85 -6.86 -14.04
CA GLY A 142 -21.19 -6.41 -14.39
C GLY A 142 -21.68 -7.09 -15.66
#